data_AF-A0A5C5UNH6-F1
#
_entry.id   AF-A0A5C5UNH6-F1
#
_cell.length_a   1.000
_cell.length_b   1.000
_cell.length_c   1.000
_cell.angle_alpha   90.00
_cell.angle_beta   90.00
_cell.angle_gamma   90.00
#
_symmetry.space_group_name_H-M   'P 1'
#
loop_
_entity.id
_entity.type
_entity.pdbx_description
1 polymer ?
#
loop_
_entity_poly.entity_id
_entity_poly.type
_entity_poly.pdbx_seq_one_letter_code
_entity_poly.pdbx_strand_id
1 'polypeptide(L)' 'MLQYIIGHQQKSVHASRYMGSRCHLDDSAPEDKEFADSRLYIQLLENQQAYIPCPYCHQVPLIID' A
#
# COMPACT_ATOMS: atom_id res chain seq x y z
N MET A 1 5.67 -12.97 5.32
CA MET A 1 6.23 -11.61 5.41
C MET A 1 5.24 -10.65 4.78
N LEU A 2 4.75 -9.65 5.50
CA LEU A 2 3.86 -8.61 4.94
C LEU A 2 4.77 -7.52 4.36
N GLN A 3 4.93 -7.50 3.04
CA GLN A 3 5.70 -6.48 2.33
C GLN A 3 4.73 -5.39 1.87
N TYR A 4 5.04 -4.13 2.18
CA TYR A 4 4.29 -2.96 1.76
C TYR A 4 5.02 -2.28 0.61
N ILE A 5 4.25 -1.67 -0.28
CA ILE A 5 4.74 -0.79 -1.33
C ILE A 5 4.08 0.57 -1.11
N ILE A 6 4.90 1.61 -0.99
CA ILE A 6 4.48 2.97 -0.72
C ILE A 6 4.61 3.73 -2.04
N GLY A 7 3.49 4.28 -2.53
CA GLY A 7 3.49 5.17 -3.69
C GLY A 7 3.53 6.62 -3.22
N HIS A 8 4.68 7.28 -3.35
CA HIS A 8 4.88 8.65 -2.88
C HIS A 8 4.07 9.67 -3.68
N GLN A 9 3.92 9.46 -4.99
CA GLN A 9 3.16 10.35 -5.88
C GLN A 9 1.72 10.59 -5.39
N GLN A 10 1.05 9.53 -4.93
CA GLN A 10 -0.33 9.57 -4.44
C GLN A 10 -0.43 9.48 -2.91
N LYS A 11 0.71 9.45 -2.22
CA LYS A 11 0.82 9.14 -0.79
C LYS A 11 -0.05 7.96 -0.37
N SER A 12 0.13 6.83 -1.05
CA SER A 12 -0.67 5.63 -0.84
C SER A 12 0.16 4.46 -0.33
N VAL A 13 -0.42 3.65 0.55
CA VAL A 13 0.20 2.43 1.08
C VAL A 13 -0.50 1.21 0.52
N HIS A 14 0.26 0.27 -0.01
CA HIS A 14 -0.25 -0.95 -0.65
C HIS A 14 0.33 -2.17 0.04
N ALA A 15 -0.51 -3.09 0.51
CA ALA A 15 -0.04 -4.39 0.98
C ALA A 15 0.23 -5.29 -0.24
N SER A 16 1.48 -5.70 -0.45
CA SER A 16 1.92 -6.53 -1.59
C SER A 16 1.08 -7.81 -1.73
N ARG A 17 0.63 -8.39 -0.61
CA ARG A 17 -0.22 -9.59 -0.58
C ARG A 17 -1.55 -9.43 -1.30
N TYR A 18 -2.13 -8.24 -1.31
CA TYR A 18 -3.45 -7.94 -1.86
C TYR A 18 -3.38 -6.97 -3.03
N MET A 19 -2.17 -6.72 -3.54
CA MET A 19 -1.98 -5.81 -4.65
C MET A 19 -2.61 -6.43 -5.90
N GLY A 20 -3.41 -5.62 -6.59
CA GLY A 20 -4.07 -6.02 -7.83
C GLY A 20 -4.12 -4.84 -8.79
N SER A 21 -4.56 -5.10 -10.02
CA SER A 21 -4.49 -4.14 -11.14
C SER A 21 -5.27 -2.83 -10.91
N ARG A 22 -6.17 -2.78 -9.93
CA ARG A 22 -7.06 -1.63 -9.68
C ARG A 22 -6.41 -0.48 -8.92
N CYS A 23 -5.23 -0.69 -8.33
CA CYS A 23 -4.54 0.33 -7.56
C CYS A 23 -3.69 1.29 -8.40
N HIS A 24 -3.51 1.01 -9.70
CA HIS A 24 -2.66 1.76 -10.65
C HIS A 24 -1.24 2.07 -10.16
N LEU A 25 -0.77 1.37 -9.11
CA LEU A 25 0.58 1.57 -8.60
C LEU A 25 1.62 1.11 -9.62
N ASP A 26 1.30 0.11 -10.45
CA ASP A 26 2.18 -0.36 -11.51
C ASP A 26 2.54 0.75 -12.51
N ASP A 27 1.63 1.72 -12.73
CA ASP A 27 1.83 2.85 -13.64
C ASP A 27 2.73 3.95 -13.06
N SER A 28 2.96 3.96 -11.74
CA SER A 28 3.89 4.91 -11.12
C SER A 28 5.34 4.57 -11.47
N ALA A 29 6.19 5.60 -11.57
CA ALA A 29 7.59 5.42 -11.85
C ALA A 29 8.30 4.67 -10.70
N PRO A 30 9.37 3.89 -10.96
CA PRO A 30 10.10 3.19 -9.92
C PRO A 30 10.63 4.11 -8.82
N GLU A 31 11.05 5.34 -9.16
CA GLU A 31 11.52 6.34 -8.21
C GLU A 31 10.43 6.83 -7.24
N ASP A 32 9.15 6.67 -7.58
CA ASP A 32 8.02 7.04 -6.72
C ASP A 32 7.56 5.90 -5.82
N LYS A 33 8.25 4.75 -5.84
CA LYS A 33 7.91 3.54 -5.09
C LYS A 33 8.96 3.24 -4.02
N GLU A 34 8.51 3.10 -2.78
CA GLU A 34 9.32 2.61 -1.67
C GLU A 34 8.81 1.24 -1.20
N PHE A 35 9.73 0.29 -0.98
CA PHE A 35 9.41 -1.02 -0.42
C PHE A 35 9.71 -1.01 1.08
N ALA A 36 8.75 -1.41 1.89
CA ALA A 36 8.87 -1.43 3.34
C ALA A 36 8.30 -2.73 3.94
N ASP A 37 8.88 -3.21 5.03
CA ASP A 37 8.43 -4.41 5.76
C ASP A 37 8.01 -4.11 7.21
N SER A 38 8.15 -2.85 7.64
CA SER A 38 7.86 -2.40 9.01
C SER A 38 6.43 -1.86 9.14
N ARG A 39 5.59 -2.53 9.92
CA ARG A 39 4.23 -2.04 10.24
C ARG A 39 4.25 -0.71 11.00
N LEU A 40 5.22 -0.51 11.89
CA LEU A 40 5.38 0.74 12.64
C LEU A 40 5.66 1.92 11.71
N TYR A 41 6.50 1.71 10.70
CA TYR A 41 6.76 2.74 9.69
C TYR A 41 5.50 3.09 8.90
N ILE A 42 4.74 2.09 8.47
CA ILE A 42 3.45 2.32 7.80
C ILE A 42 2.49 3.11 8.69
N GLN A 43 2.39 2.78 9.99
CA GLN A 43 1.54 3.53 10.92
C GLN A 43 1.99 4.98 11.09
N LEU A 44 3.30 5.26 11.03
CA LEU A 44 3.80 6.64 11.04
C LEU A 44 3.39 7.38 9.76
N LEU A 45 3.50 6.74 8.60
CA LEU A 45 3.06 7.32 7.33
C LEU A 45 1.55 7.63 7.34
N GLU A 46 0.73 6.67 7.79
CA GLU A 46 -0.73 6.78 7.88
C GLU A 46 -1.16 7.88 8.85
N ASN A 47 -0.59 7.92 10.07
CA ASN A 47 -1.05 8.80 11.13
C ASN A 47 -0.41 10.20 11.11
N GLN A 48 0.83 10.33 10.62
CA GLN A 48 1.62 11.57 10.77
C GLN A 48 1.94 12.23 9.43
N GLN A 49 2.01 11.46 8.34
CA GLN A 49 2.44 11.99 7.03
C GLN A 49 1.32 12.02 5.98
N ALA A 50 0.08 11.77 6.42
CA ALA A 50 -1.14 11.77 5.62
C ALA A 50 -1.09 10.81 4.42
N TYR A 51 -0.45 9.65 4.60
CA TYR A 51 -0.56 8.56 3.64
C TYR A 51 -1.88 7.82 3.86
N ILE A 52 -2.50 7.37 2.78
CA ILE A 52 -3.76 6.64 2.85
C ILE A 52 -3.55 5.16 2.50
N PRO A 53 -4.18 4.23 3.22
CA PRO A 53 -4.23 2.85 2.80
C PRO A 53 -4.98 2.75 1.47
N CYS A 54 -4.43 2.00 0.52
CA CYS A 54 -5.05 1.84 -0.78
C CYS A 54 -6.39 1.09 -0.64
N PRO A 55 -7.51 1.62 -1.15
CA PRO A 55 -8.82 0.99 -0.97
C PRO A 55 -8.93 -0.39 -1.65
N TYR A 56 -8.04 -0.67 -2.62
CA TYR A 56 -8.03 -1.93 -3.37
C TYR A 56 -7.07 -2.97 -2.79
N CYS A 57 -6.00 -2.54 -2.12
CA CYS A 57 -4.94 -3.43 -1.60
C CYS A 57 -5.17 -3.82 -0.12
N HIS A 58 -6.38 -3.58 0.40
CA HIS A 58 -6.77 -3.91 1.78
C HIS A 58 -7.98 -4.85 1.85
N GLN A 59 -8.50 -5.33 0.72
CA GLN A 59 -9.61 -6.27 0.72
C GLN A 59 -9.09 -7.65 1.13
N VAL A 60 -9.29 -8.00 2.40
CA VAL A 60 -9.49 -9.41 2.75
C VAL A 60 -10.72 -9.83 1.94
N PRO A 61 -10.63 -10.78 0.99
CA PRO A 61 -11.83 -11.29 0.36
C PRO A 61 -12.70 -11.83 1.51
N LEU A 62 -13.88 -11.24 1.68
CA LEU A 62 -14.92 -11.81 2.53
C LEU A 62 -15.32 -13.12 1.85
N ILE A 63 -14.62 -14.20 2.21
CA ILE A 63 -15.08 -15.56 1.91
C ILE A 63 -16.27 -15.75 2.83
N ILE A 64 -17.47 -15.59 2.27
CA ILE A 64 -18.71 -16.01 2.92
C ILE A 64 -18.87 -17.47 2.48
N ASP A 65 -18.74 -18.39 3.43
CA ASP A 65 -19.08 -19.82 3.29
C ASP A 65 -20.60 -19.98 3.11
#